data_AF-A0A6C0QTH1-F1
#
_entry.id   AF-A0A6C0QTH1-F1
#
_cell.length_a   1.000
_cell.length_b   1.000
_cell.length_c   1.000
_cell.angle_alpha   90.00
_cell.angle_beta   90.00
_cell.angle_gamma   90.00
#
_symmetry.space_group_name_H-M   'P 1'
#
loop_
_entity.id
_entity.type
_entity.pdbx_description
1 polymer ?
#
loop_
_entity_poly.entity_id
_entity_poly.type
_entity_poly.pdbx_seq_one_letter_code
_entity_poly.pdbx_strand_id
1 'polypeptide(L)'
;MKRLSSKQYILFLFFLDILFGLIVVSVIHAWLYSPAYRQQWESGFIVFLLLYSILKGVNSYRKTHIPPFQELIELAPVPAKNIHITSVIAEWIWIGFTNFSTFFIYFMFQGYITDSIDFHFWIKHVNVLILSIFLFVLSNKLYGAYMYNIVVKKIGWIRLIFFSAVSSIFFMLGRLFISGFILPFYEAFRQNFHSIHSAVDHASWIQLSEQLVSLYSNQLHSIQVFLFSEGSAFLQVQQFISLPAANTAARGRCIRIAYHTCQMDTD
;
A
#
# COMPACT_ATOMS: atom_id res chain seq x y z
N MET A 1 -31.71 18.05 22.89
CA MET A 1 -30.56 18.09 21.94
C MET A 1 -31.09 18.30 20.53
N LYS A 2 -30.71 19.40 19.85
CA LYS A 2 -31.05 19.60 18.43
C LYS A 2 -30.30 18.55 17.60
N ARG A 3 -31.03 17.77 16.79
CA ARG A 3 -30.44 16.78 15.88
C ARG A 3 -29.74 17.54 14.75
N LEU A 4 -28.43 17.35 14.61
CA LEU A 4 -27.65 17.93 13.50
C LEU A 4 -28.25 17.46 12.17
N SER A 5 -28.38 18.38 11.22
CA SER A 5 -28.72 18.02 9.83
C SER A 5 -27.63 17.10 9.26
N SER A 6 -27.99 16.16 8.38
CA SER A 6 -27.03 15.24 7.76
C SER A 6 -25.85 15.96 7.10
N LYS A 7 -26.08 17.17 6.56
CA LYS A 7 -25.01 18.02 5.99
C LYS A 7 -24.02 18.52 7.06
N GLN A 8 -24.54 18.96 8.20
CA GLN A 8 -23.73 19.45 9.31
C GLN A 8 -22.94 18.30 9.97
N TYR A 9 -23.53 17.11 10.02
CA TYR A 9 -22.87 15.90 10.52
C TYR A 9 -21.69 15.48 9.63
N ILE A 10 -21.88 15.44 8.30
CA ILE A 10 -20.80 15.11 7.36
C ILE A 10 -19.66 16.14 7.43
N LEU A 11 -20.00 17.43 7.50
CA LEU A 11 -19.01 18.50 7.62
C LEU A 11 -18.22 18.38 8.94
N PHE A 12 -18.90 18.11 10.05
CA PHE A 12 -18.26 17.89 11.34
C PHE A 12 -17.30 16.68 11.32
N LEU A 13 -17.71 15.55 10.74
CA LEU A 13 -16.84 14.38 10.57
C LEU A 13 -15.59 14.72 9.75
N PHE A 14 -15.76 15.46 8.66
CA PHE A 14 -14.65 15.88 7.81
C PHE A 14 -13.63 16.76 8.57
N PHE A 15 -14.12 17.69 9.42
CA PHE A 15 -13.26 18.48 10.30
C PHE A 15 -12.52 17.62 11.32
N LEU A 16 -13.18 16.62 11.91
CA LEU A 16 -12.52 15.68 12.82
C LEU A 16 -11.45 14.85 12.12
N ASP A 17 -11.69 14.41 10.89
CA ASP A 17 -10.69 13.69 10.08
C ASP A 17 -9.44 14.54 9.82
N ILE A 18 -9.61 15.83 9.50
CA ILE A 18 -8.49 16.76 9.33
C ILE A 18 -7.74 16.94 10.64
N LEU A 19 -8.45 17.20 11.74
CA LEU A 19 -7.84 17.40 13.06
C LEU A 19 -7.05 16.16 13.49
N PHE A 20 -7.65 14.98 13.34
CA PHE A 20 -7.01 13.72 13.62
C PHE A 20 -5.75 13.54 12.76
N GLY A 21 -5.83 13.82 11.47
CA GLY A 21 -4.69 13.74 10.57
C GLY A 21 -3.55 14.67 10.95
N LEU A 22 -3.85 15.91 11.34
CA LEU A 22 -2.86 16.87 11.84
C LEU A 22 -2.16 16.34 13.11
N ILE A 23 -2.93 15.85 14.09
CA ILE A 23 -2.36 15.29 15.32
C ILE A 23 -1.42 14.13 15.00
N VAL A 24 -1.85 13.19 14.15
CA VAL A 24 -1.01 12.03 13.78
C VAL A 24 0.27 12.47 13.07
N VAL A 25 0.18 13.37 12.09
CA VAL A 25 1.36 13.88 11.38
C VAL A 25 2.30 14.60 12.33
N SER A 26 1.79 15.43 13.24
CA SER A 26 2.60 16.11 14.25
C SER A 26 3.31 15.13 15.19
N VAL A 27 2.63 14.08 15.65
CA VAL A 27 3.24 13.05 16.51
C VAL A 27 4.32 12.29 15.76
N ILE A 28 4.06 11.84 14.53
CA ILE A 28 5.05 11.12 13.73
C ILE A 28 6.25 12.03 13.49
N HIS A 29 6.02 13.28 13.10
CA HIS A 29 7.10 14.21 12.82
C HIS A 29 7.95 14.54 14.07
N ALA A 30 7.31 14.84 15.21
CA ALA A 30 8.03 15.27 16.40
C ALA A 30 8.78 14.13 17.12
N TRP A 31 8.27 12.89 17.04
CA TRP A 31 8.75 11.79 17.89
C TRP A 31 9.34 10.60 17.13
N LEU A 32 8.92 10.37 15.87
CA LEU A 32 9.31 9.17 15.11
C LEU A 32 10.15 9.49 13.87
N TYR A 33 9.99 10.68 13.28
CA TYR A 33 10.69 11.06 12.08
C TYR A 33 12.14 11.42 12.39
N SER A 34 13.05 10.87 11.58
CA SER A 34 14.44 11.28 11.53
C SER A 34 14.84 11.48 10.07
N PRO A 35 15.52 12.59 9.72
CA PRO A 35 15.97 12.86 8.36
C PRO A 35 16.83 11.73 7.77
N ALA A 36 17.58 11.00 8.61
CA ALA A 36 18.41 9.87 8.19
C ALA A 36 17.60 8.71 7.57
N TYR A 37 16.31 8.59 7.93
CA TYR A 37 15.43 7.53 7.45
C TYR A 37 14.34 8.03 6.49
N ARG A 38 14.55 9.20 5.88
CA ARG A 38 13.54 9.84 5.02
C ARG A 38 13.03 8.92 3.90
N GLN A 39 13.91 8.21 3.21
CA GLN A 39 13.53 7.32 2.12
C GLN A 39 12.69 6.12 2.60
N GLN A 40 13.01 5.58 3.78
CA GLN A 40 12.28 4.48 4.41
C GLN A 40 10.88 4.93 4.82
N TRP A 41 10.76 6.13 5.40
CA TRP A 41 9.49 6.76 5.71
C TRP A 41 8.64 6.99 4.46
N GLU A 42 9.26 7.55 3.41
CA GLU A 42 8.61 7.80 2.13
C GLU A 42 8.03 6.52 1.53
N SER A 43 8.85 5.47 1.43
CA SER A 43 8.47 4.18 0.85
C SER A 43 7.48 3.43 1.74
N GLY A 44 7.64 3.49 3.06
CA GLY A 44 6.74 2.88 4.04
C GLY A 44 5.31 3.40 3.92
N PHE A 45 5.14 4.72 3.77
CA PHE A 45 3.83 5.33 3.57
C PHE A 45 3.18 4.96 2.23
N ILE A 46 3.97 4.85 1.16
CA ILE A 46 3.48 4.37 -0.14
C ILE A 46 2.99 2.92 -0.01
N VAL A 47 3.82 2.04 0.54
CA VAL A 47 3.46 0.62 0.74
C VAL A 47 2.23 0.49 1.62
N PHE A 48 2.14 1.28 2.70
CA PHE A 48 0.96 1.33 3.56
C PHE A 48 -0.31 1.68 2.77
N LEU A 49 -0.27 2.72 1.92
CA LEU A 49 -1.43 3.13 1.13
C LEU A 49 -1.85 2.07 0.10
N LEU A 50 -0.88 1.39 -0.52
CA LEU A 50 -1.16 0.29 -1.46
C LEU A 50 -1.80 -0.91 -0.75
N LEU A 51 -1.23 -1.35 0.38
CA LEU A 51 -1.80 -2.43 1.21
C LEU A 51 -3.20 -2.08 1.72
N TYR A 52 -3.37 -0.85 2.20
CA TYR A 52 -4.65 -0.32 2.64
C TYR A 52 -5.72 -0.44 1.54
N SER A 53 -5.35 -0.10 0.29
CA SER A 53 -6.25 -0.18 -0.86
C SER A 53 -6.63 -1.62 -1.22
N ILE A 54 -5.69 -2.57 -1.10
CA ILE A 54 -5.97 -4.00 -1.25
C ILE A 54 -6.97 -4.47 -0.19
N LEU A 55 -6.74 -4.14 1.08
CA LEU A 55 -7.60 -4.57 2.18
C LEU A 55 -9.02 -3.98 2.06
N LYS A 56 -9.13 -2.70 1.67
CA LYS A 56 -10.43 -2.09 1.39
C LYS A 56 -11.11 -2.74 0.20
N GLY A 57 -10.37 -3.05 -0.87
CA GLY A 57 -10.92 -3.77 -2.04
C GLY A 57 -11.48 -5.13 -1.68
N VAL A 58 -10.75 -5.90 -0.87
CA VAL A 58 -11.22 -7.16 -0.29
C VAL A 58 -12.50 -6.94 0.52
N ASN A 59 -12.50 -6.01 1.49
CA ASN A 59 -13.66 -5.80 2.36
C ASN A 59 -14.92 -5.32 1.62
N SER A 60 -14.74 -4.56 0.54
CA SER A 60 -15.82 -4.03 -0.27
C SER A 60 -16.50 -5.06 -1.16
N TYR A 61 -15.97 -6.30 -1.29
CA TYR A 61 -16.52 -7.31 -2.21
C TYR A 61 -18.01 -7.57 -1.99
N ARG A 62 -18.48 -7.57 -0.73
CA ARG A 62 -19.89 -7.87 -0.41
C ARG A 62 -20.80 -6.87 -1.07
N LYS A 63 -20.49 -5.58 -0.92
CA LYS A 63 -21.31 -4.49 -1.45
C LYS A 63 -21.25 -4.40 -2.97
N THR A 64 -20.16 -4.87 -3.59
CA THR A 64 -19.95 -4.77 -5.05
C THR A 64 -20.42 -5.99 -5.83
N HIS A 65 -20.34 -7.18 -5.24
CA HIS A 65 -20.74 -8.45 -5.89
C HIS A 65 -22.07 -9.01 -5.37
N ILE A 66 -22.50 -8.59 -4.17
CA ILE A 66 -23.80 -8.93 -3.56
C ILE A 66 -24.45 -7.61 -3.11
N PRO A 67 -24.81 -6.75 -4.07
CA PRO A 67 -25.32 -5.42 -3.75
C PRO A 67 -26.61 -5.52 -2.93
N PRO A 68 -26.82 -4.57 -1.99
CA PRO A 68 -28.09 -4.51 -1.28
C PRO A 68 -29.24 -4.33 -2.29
N PHE A 69 -30.37 -4.98 -2.04
CA PHE A 69 -31.56 -4.93 -2.89
C PHE A 69 -31.42 -5.62 -4.25
N GLN A 70 -30.89 -6.85 -4.26
CA GLN A 70 -30.72 -7.65 -5.49
C GLN A 70 -32.02 -7.82 -6.30
N GLU A 71 -33.16 -7.97 -5.63
CA GLU A 71 -34.49 -8.06 -6.26
C GLU A 71 -34.85 -6.81 -7.09
N LEU A 72 -34.46 -5.62 -6.64
CA LEU A 72 -34.69 -4.36 -7.37
C LEU A 72 -33.71 -4.21 -8.55
N ILE A 73 -32.51 -4.77 -8.41
CA ILE A 73 -31.46 -4.74 -9.44
C ILE A 73 -31.81 -5.70 -10.59
N GLU A 74 -32.45 -6.82 -10.30
CA GLU A 74 -32.93 -7.77 -11.32
C GLU A 74 -34.02 -7.17 -12.22
N LEU A 75 -34.77 -6.20 -11.71
CA LEU A 75 -35.78 -5.44 -12.47
C LEU A 75 -35.17 -4.29 -13.28
N ALA A 76 -33.89 -3.97 -13.10
CA ALA A 76 -33.26 -2.86 -13.79
C ALA A 76 -33.02 -3.19 -15.28
N PRO A 77 -33.27 -2.25 -16.21
CA PRO A 77 -33.03 -2.45 -17.64
C PRO A 77 -31.53 -2.41 -18.02
N VAL A 78 -30.64 -2.52 -17.04
CA VAL A 78 -29.20 -2.27 -17.18
C VAL A 78 -28.46 -3.61 -17.02
N PRO A 79 -27.45 -3.90 -17.86
CA PRO A 79 -26.70 -5.15 -17.71
C PRO A 79 -25.95 -5.21 -16.38
N ALA A 80 -25.93 -6.40 -15.76
CA ALA A 80 -25.28 -6.65 -14.46
C ALA A 80 -23.81 -6.19 -14.40
N LYS A 81 -23.08 -6.25 -15.52
CA LYS A 81 -21.70 -5.72 -15.63
C LYS A 81 -21.63 -4.22 -15.31
N ASN A 82 -22.56 -3.43 -15.84
CA ASN A 82 -22.55 -1.99 -15.62
C ASN A 82 -22.94 -1.66 -14.17
N ILE A 83 -23.90 -2.39 -13.61
CA ILE A 83 -24.28 -2.27 -12.19
C ILE A 83 -23.07 -2.55 -11.29
N HIS A 84 -22.33 -3.63 -11.55
CA HIS A 84 -21.12 -3.94 -10.80
C HIS A 84 -20.06 -2.82 -10.88
N ILE A 85 -19.79 -2.30 -12.07
CA ILE A 85 -18.87 -1.17 -12.27
C ILE A 85 -19.33 0.06 -11.46
N THR A 86 -20.62 0.39 -11.53
CA THR A 86 -21.20 1.50 -10.77
C THR A 86 -21.04 1.29 -9.26
N SER A 87 -21.29 0.09 -8.75
CA SER A 87 -21.11 -0.23 -7.32
C SER A 87 -19.64 -0.13 -6.88
N VAL A 88 -18.70 -0.59 -7.71
CA VAL A 88 -17.26 -0.46 -7.43
C VAL A 88 -16.84 1.00 -7.36
N ILE A 89 -17.29 1.84 -8.30
CA ILE A 89 -16.99 3.27 -8.31
C ILE A 89 -17.61 3.96 -7.09
N ALA A 90 -18.88 3.68 -6.79
CA ALA A 90 -19.57 4.28 -5.66
C ALA A 90 -18.90 3.94 -4.32
N GLU A 91 -18.46 2.69 -4.14
CA GLU A 91 -17.76 2.27 -2.94
C GLU A 91 -16.37 2.89 -2.84
N TRP A 92 -15.65 3.06 -3.96
CA TRP A 92 -14.36 3.76 -3.95
C TRP A 92 -14.51 5.23 -3.54
N ILE A 93 -15.50 5.93 -4.10
CA ILE A 93 -15.84 7.31 -3.71
C ILE A 93 -16.17 7.36 -2.21
N TRP A 94 -16.99 6.41 -1.74
CA TRP A 94 -17.34 6.30 -0.32
C TRP A 94 -16.12 6.09 0.58
N ILE A 95 -15.17 5.25 0.19
CA ILE A 95 -13.92 5.04 0.93
C ILE A 95 -13.11 6.33 0.99
N GLY A 96 -13.03 7.09 -0.11
CA GLY A 96 -12.36 8.38 -0.15
C GLY A 96 -12.92 9.37 0.86
N PHE A 97 -14.26 9.45 0.98
CA PHE A 97 -14.91 10.32 1.96
C PHE A 97 -14.79 9.83 3.40
N THR A 98 -14.97 8.53 3.64
CA THR A 98 -15.00 7.97 5.01
C THR A 98 -13.64 7.73 5.63
N ASN A 99 -12.58 7.74 4.82
CA ASN A 99 -11.21 7.57 5.30
C ASN A 99 -10.32 8.69 4.78
N PHE A 100 -10.90 9.89 4.64
CA PHE A 100 -10.19 11.07 4.15
C PHE A 100 -8.93 11.36 4.97
N SER A 101 -9.00 11.17 6.30
CA SER A 101 -7.86 11.29 7.21
C SER A 101 -6.64 10.46 6.79
N THR A 102 -6.84 9.25 6.26
CA THR A 102 -5.73 8.38 5.81
C THR A 102 -4.99 8.98 4.62
N PHE A 103 -5.73 9.45 3.61
CA PHE A 103 -5.16 10.11 2.45
C PHE A 103 -4.53 11.45 2.84
N PHE A 104 -5.18 12.20 3.72
CA PHE A 104 -4.68 13.48 4.24
C PHE A 104 -3.35 13.32 4.98
N ILE A 105 -3.24 12.33 5.88
CA ILE A 105 -1.98 12.00 6.58
C ILE A 105 -0.87 11.69 5.57
N TYR A 106 -1.16 10.85 4.56
CA TYR A 106 -0.20 10.50 3.52
C TYR A 106 0.32 11.75 2.79
N PHE A 107 -0.58 12.59 2.27
CA PHE A 107 -0.18 13.80 1.53
C PHE A 107 0.57 14.81 2.40
N MET A 108 0.08 15.08 3.61
CA MET A 108 0.69 16.03 4.53
C MET A 108 2.09 15.58 4.94
N PHE A 109 2.26 14.31 5.30
CA PHE A 109 3.55 13.79 5.73
C PHE A 109 4.56 13.76 4.58
N GLN A 110 4.13 13.33 3.38
CA GLN A 110 4.99 13.36 2.18
C GLN A 110 5.41 14.79 1.79
N GLY A 111 4.49 15.75 1.91
CA GLY A 111 4.80 17.17 1.69
C GLY A 111 5.77 17.75 2.72
N TYR A 112 5.74 17.24 3.96
CA TYR A 112 6.65 17.68 5.01
C TYR A 112 8.08 17.14 4.82
N ILE A 113 8.22 15.89 4.39
CA ILE A 113 9.54 15.26 4.26
C ILE A 113 10.24 15.58 2.92
N THR A 114 9.52 16.06 1.91
CA THR A 114 10.12 16.38 0.60
C THR A 114 10.88 17.71 0.64
N ASP A 115 11.97 17.84 -0.12
CA ASP A 115 12.75 19.10 -0.19
C ASP A 115 12.04 20.16 -1.02
N SER A 116 11.30 19.75 -2.04
CA SER A 116 10.55 20.63 -2.93
C SER A 116 9.22 20.00 -3.35
N ILE A 117 8.20 20.85 -3.48
CA ILE A 117 6.86 20.48 -3.97
C ILE A 117 6.78 20.85 -5.46
N ASP A 118 7.56 20.13 -6.27
CA ASP A 118 7.66 20.36 -7.71
C ASP A 118 6.66 19.51 -8.50
N PHE A 119 6.61 19.69 -9.82
CA PHE A 119 5.77 18.88 -10.71
C PHE A 119 5.99 17.36 -10.56
N HIS A 120 7.24 16.93 -10.33
CA HIS A 120 7.59 15.54 -10.10
C HIS A 120 6.96 14.97 -8.82
N PHE A 121 6.86 15.79 -7.76
CA PHE A 121 6.16 15.41 -6.53
C PHE A 121 4.71 15.09 -6.84
N TRP A 122 4.01 15.96 -7.57
CA TRP A 122 2.61 15.75 -7.93
C TRP A 122 2.39 14.53 -8.82
N ILE A 123 3.23 14.32 -9.85
CA ILE A 123 3.16 13.12 -10.71
C ILE A 123 3.28 11.84 -9.90
N LYS A 124 4.27 11.77 -9.00
CA LYS A 124 4.48 10.60 -8.13
C LYS A 124 3.21 10.27 -7.35
N HIS A 125 2.58 11.26 -6.74
CA HIS A 125 1.39 11.05 -5.91
C HIS A 125 0.16 10.67 -6.73
N VAL A 126 -0.01 11.25 -7.93
CA VAL A 126 -1.05 10.85 -8.87
C VAL A 126 -0.85 9.39 -9.29
N ASN A 127 0.38 8.96 -9.60
CA ASN A 127 0.68 7.58 -9.95
C ASN A 127 0.37 6.61 -8.80
N VAL A 128 0.73 6.97 -7.57
CA VAL A 128 0.40 6.17 -6.38
C VAL A 128 -1.12 6.06 -6.20
N LEU A 129 -1.87 7.15 -6.38
CA LEU A 129 -3.34 7.11 -6.31
C LEU A 129 -3.94 6.23 -7.41
N ILE A 130 -3.48 6.35 -8.66
CA ILE A 130 -3.96 5.50 -9.76
C ILE A 130 -3.67 4.01 -9.47
N LEU A 131 -2.46 3.71 -9.00
CA LEU A 131 -2.09 2.34 -8.63
C LEU A 131 -2.95 1.83 -7.47
N SER A 132 -3.25 2.68 -6.49
CA SER A 132 -4.14 2.36 -5.37
C SER A 132 -5.56 1.99 -5.82
N ILE A 133 -6.11 2.74 -6.79
CA ILE A 133 -7.41 2.45 -7.43
C ILE A 133 -7.35 1.11 -8.15
N PHE A 134 -6.30 0.89 -8.94
CA PHE A 134 -6.12 -0.37 -9.66
C PHE A 134 -6.06 -1.58 -8.72
N LEU A 135 -5.27 -1.49 -7.65
CA LEU A 135 -5.16 -2.56 -6.64
C LEU A 135 -6.48 -2.78 -5.89
N PHE A 136 -7.23 -1.72 -5.59
CA PHE A 136 -8.57 -1.83 -5.02
C PHE A 136 -9.50 -2.63 -5.95
N VAL A 137 -9.58 -2.26 -7.23
CA VAL A 137 -10.44 -2.95 -8.21
C VAL A 137 -10.01 -4.41 -8.39
N LEU A 138 -8.70 -4.65 -8.54
CA LEU A 138 -8.14 -5.98 -8.76
C LEU A 138 -8.42 -6.89 -7.55
N SER A 139 -8.13 -6.43 -6.34
CA SER A 139 -8.37 -7.19 -5.11
C SER A 139 -9.86 -7.47 -4.88
N ASN A 140 -10.73 -6.49 -5.15
CA ASN A 140 -12.18 -6.65 -5.08
C ASN A 140 -12.67 -7.76 -6.03
N LYS A 141 -12.20 -7.74 -7.28
CA LYS A 141 -12.55 -8.74 -8.30
C LYS A 141 -12.02 -10.13 -7.94
N LEU A 142 -10.75 -10.23 -7.54
CA LEU A 142 -10.14 -11.49 -7.13
C LEU A 142 -10.86 -12.11 -5.95
N TYR A 143 -11.21 -11.30 -4.95
CA TYR A 143 -11.91 -11.78 -3.76
C TYR A 143 -13.36 -12.15 -4.07
N GLY A 144 -14.06 -11.39 -4.92
CA GLY A 144 -15.39 -11.76 -5.40
C GLY A 144 -15.38 -13.11 -6.14
N ALA A 145 -14.43 -13.31 -7.05
CA ALA A 145 -14.24 -14.58 -7.75
C ALA A 145 -13.87 -15.72 -6.78
N TYR A 146 -13.05 -15.45 -5.77
CA TYR A 146 -12.70 -16.41 -4.73
C TYR A 146 -13.94 -16.85 -3.94
N MET A 147 -14.77 -15.90 -3.49
CA MET A 147 -16.00 -16.18 -2.75
C MET A 147 -17.02 -16.94 -3.60
N TYR A 148 -17.22 -16.54 -4.86
CA TYR A 148 -18.06 -17.30 -5.80
C TYR A 148 -17.58 -18.76 -5.91
N ASN A 149 -16.27 -18.95 -6.09
CA ASN A 149 -15.70 -20.29 -6.16
C ASN A 149 -15.83 -21.04 -4.82
N ILE A 150 -15.84 -20.38 -3.65
CA ILE A 150 -16.13 -21.03 -2.34
C ILE A 150 -17.55 -21.58 -2.32
N VAL A 151 -18.50 -20.74 -2.69
CA VAL A 151 -19.92 -21.01 -2.48
C VAL A 151 -20.46 -21.98 -3.52
N VAL A 152 -20.09 -21.82 -4.79
CA VAL A 152 -20.70 -22.56 -5.91
C VAL A 152 -19.97 -23.85 -6.23
N LYS A 153 -18.64 -23.89 -6.10
CA LYS A 153 -17.88 -25.11 -6.41
C LYS A 153 -17.80 -25.98 -5.15
N LYS A 154 -18.13 -27.27 -5.28
CA LYS A 154 -17.89 -28.27 -4.22
C LYS A 154 -16.44 -28.17 -3.74
N ILE A 155 -16.25 -28.24 -2.42
CA ILE A 155 -14.92 -28.27 -1.81
C ILE A 155 -14.23 -29.56 -2.27
N GLY A 156 -13.27 -29.42 -3.19
CA GLY A 156 -12.41 -30.52 -3.65
C GLY A 156 -11.11 -30.59 -2.85
N TRP A 157 -10.49 -31.77 -2.84
CA TRP A 157 -9.19 -32.04 -2.19
C TRP A 157 -8.09 -31.04 -2.57
N ILE A 158 -8.07 -30.56 -3.81
CA ILE A 158 -7.12 -29.55 -4.28
C ILE A 158 -7.21 -28.26 -3.44
N ARG A 159 -8.42 -27.85 -3.05
CA ARG A 159 -8.61 -26.63 -2.25
C ARG A 159 -8.15 -26.82 -0.81
N LEU A 160 -8.35 -28.01 -0.24
CA LEU A 160 -7.84 -28.37 1.08
C LEU A 160 -6.31 -28.33 1.08
N ILE A 161 -5.68 -28.91 0.07
CA ILE A 161 -4.22 -28.91 -0.10
C ILE A 161 -3.71 -27.48 -0.26
N PHE A 162 -4.36 -26.67 -1.10
CA PHE A 162 -3.99 -25.26 -1.27
C PHE A 162 -4.13 -24.46 0.03
N PHE A 163 -5.24 -24.62 0.76
CA PHE A 163 -5.46 -23.92 2.02
C PHE A 163 -4.43 -24.36 3.07
N SER A 164 -4.16 -25.66 3.18
CA SER A 164 -3.14 -26.20 4.08
C SER A 164 -1.75 -25.67 3.73
N ALA A 165 -1.39 -25.58 2.45
CA ALA A 165 -0.12 -25.04 2.00
C ALA A 165 0.00 -23.54 2.34
N VAL A 166 -1.02 -22.74 2.01
CA VAL A 166 -1.04 -21.30 2.31
C VAL A 166 -1.00 -21.06 3.81
N SER A 167 -1.82 -21.75 4.60
CA SER A 167 -1.81 -21.66 6.06
C SER A 167 -0.46 -22.07 6.65
N SER A 168 0.21 -23.09 6.10
CA SER A 168 1.54 -23.50 6.54
C SER A 168 2.60 -22.43 6.24
N ILE A 169 2.51 -21.76 5.09
CA ILE A 169 3.38 -20.62 4.75
C ILE A 169 3.17 -19.48 5.75
N PHE A 170 1.91 -19.09 6.02
CA PHE A 170 1.61 -18.05 7.00
C PHE A 170 2.06 -18.43 8.42
N PHE A 171 1.94 -19.71 8.78
CA PHE A 171 2.44 -20.20 10.06
C PHE A 171 3.98 -20.14 10.14
N MET A 172 4.69 -20.52 9.08
CA MET A 172 6.15 -20.36 9.01
C MET A 172 6.56 -18.90 9.07
N LEU A 173 5.91 -18.02 8.33
CA LEU A 173 6.18 -16.58 8.36
C LEU A 173 5.92 -16.00 9.75
N GLY A 174 4.81 -16.38 10.40
CA GLY A 174 4.51 -15.99 11.77
C GLY A 174 5.57 -16.48 12.76
N ARG A 175 6.02 -17.73 12.60
CA ARG A 175 7.13 -18.28 13.41
C ARG A 175 8.42 -17.49 13.20
N LEU A 176 8.80 -17.23 11.96
CA LEU A 176 9.99 -16.44 11.63
C LEU A 176 9.90 -15.03 12.18
N PHE A 177 8.73 -14.40 12.14
CA PHE A 177 8.51 -13.09 12.73
C PHE A 177 8.65 -13.11 14.25
N ILE A 178 8.08 -14.10 14.92
CA ILE A 178 8.21 -14.25 16.37
C ILE A 178 9.67 -14.53 16.75
N SER A 179 10.31 -15.53 16.14
CA SER A 179 11.68 -15.91 16.50
C SER A 179 12.74 -14.92 16.04
N GLY A 180 12.50 -14.26 14.91
CA GLY A 180 13.45 -13.34 14.29
C GLY A 180 13.32 -11.91 14.78
N PHE A 181 12.13 -11.47 15.20
CA PHE A 181 11.86 -10.08 15.53
C PHE A 181 11.31 -9.88 16.95
N ILE A 182 10.30 -10.65 17.37
CA ILE A 182 9.69 -10.42 18.70
C ILE A 182 10.57 -10.95 19.82
N LEU A 183 11.09 -12.18 19.71
CA LEU A 183 11.88 -12.81 20.76
C LEU A 183 13.19 -12.04 21.05
N PRO A 184 14.01 -11.70 20.02
CA PRO A 184 15.27 -10.98 20.25
C PRO A 184 15.03 -9.56 20.76
N PHE A 185 13.95 -8.90 20.31
CA PHE A 185 13.53 -7.61 20.87
C PHE A 185 13.17 -7.73 22.35
N TYR A 186 12.36 -8.73 22.72
CA TYR A 186 11.95 -8.95 24.10
C TYR A 186 13.14 -9.29 25.00
N GLU A 187 14.08 -10.11 24.53
CA GLU A 187 15.29 -10.45 25.26
C GLU A 187 16.19 -9.23 25.45
N ALA A 188 16.43 -8.43 24.41
CA ALA A 188 17.17 -7.17 24.52
C ALA A 188 16.46 -6.20 25.48
N PHE A 189 15.13 -6.09 25.40
CA PHE A 189 14.35 -5.26 26.32
C PHE A 189 14.51 -5.73 27.78
N ARG A 190 14.42 -7.04 28.04
CA ARG A 190 14.58 -7.61 29.38
C ARG A 190 16.00 -7.45 29.93
N GLN A 191 17.01 -7.45 29.07
CA GLN A 191 18.41 -7.24 29.47
C GLN A 191 18.71 -5.79 29.85
N ASN A 192 18.05 -4.82 29.23
CA ASN A 192 18.27 -3.40 29.53
C ASN A 192 17.33 -2.85 30.63
N PHE A 193 16.16 -3.46 30.81
CA PHE A 193 15.16 -2.99 31.78
C PHE A 193 14.88 -4.04 32.87
N HIS A 194 15.72 -4.07 33.90
CA HIS A 194 15.58 -4.97 35.05
C HIS A 194 14.64 -4.44 36.15
N SER A 195 14.38 -3.13 36.18
CA SER A 195 13.50 -2.49 37.16
C SER A 195 12.81 -1.26 36.58
N ILE A 196 11.76 -0.77 37.25
CA ILE A 196 11.07 0.49 36.87
C ILE A 196 12.03 1.69 36.91
N HIS A 197 13.06 1.68 37.77
CA HIS A 197 14.07 2.74 37.80
C HIS A 197 14.93 2.77 36.52
N SER A 198 15.19 1.60 35.92
CA SER A 198 15.90 1.50 34.64
C SER A 198 15.08 2.10 33.49
N ALA A 199 13.75 2.10 33.58
CA ALA A 199 12.87 2.71 32.58
C ALA A 199 12.94 4.25 32.56
N VAL A 200 13.35 4.87 33.67
CA VAL A 200 13.52 6.33 33.79
C VAL A 200 14.92 6.76 33.36
N ASP A 201 15.90 5.84 33.36
CA ASP A 201 17.28 6.12 33.00
C ASP A 201 17.49 6.17 31.46
N HIS A 202 18.01 7.29 30.97
CA HIS A 202 18.33 7.47 29.55
C HIS A 202 19.39 6.49 29.05
N ALA A 203 20.33 6.05 29.90
CA ALA A 203 21.38 5.12 29.48
C ALA A 203 20.81 3.77 29.03
N SER A 204 19.76 3.28 29.70
CA SER A 204 19.11 2.00 29.38
C SER A 204 18.39 2.04 28.02
N TRP A 205 17.79 3.18 27.67
CA TRP A 205 17.17 3.40 26.36
C TRP A 205 18.19 3.51 25.23
N ILE A 206 19.34 4.17 25.48
CA ILE A 206 20.42 4.27 24.50
C ILE A 206 21.01 2.87 24.24
N GLN A 207 21.32 2.09 25.29
CA GLN A 207 21.84 0.72 25.12
C GLN A 207 20.85 -0.20 24.41
N LEU A 208 19.56 -0.12 24.73
CA LEU A 208 18.53 -0.87 23.99
C LEU A 208 18.55 -0.47 22.51
N SER A 209 18.61 0.83 22.21
CA SER A 209 18.62 1.30 20.82
C SER A 209 19.84 0.80 20.04
N GLU A 210 21.02 0.83 20.63
CA GLU A 210 22.26 0.33 20.02
C GLU A 210 22.23 -1.18 19.81
N GLN A 211 21.73 -1.94 20.79
CA GLN A 211 21.55 -3.38 20.65
C GLN A 211 20.54 -3.73 19.56
N LEU A 212 19.40 -3.05 19.49
CA LEU A 212 18.40 -3.25 18.43
C LEU A 212 18.95 -2.89 17.05
N VAL A 213 19.69 -1.78 16.94
CA VAL A 213 20.37 -1.41 15.70
C VAL A 213 21.37 -2.51 15.31
N SER A 214 22.17 -3.03 16.24
CA SER A 214 23.13 -4.11 15.93
C SER A 214 22.45 -5.43 15.52
N LEU A 215 21.33 -5.78 16.15
CA LEU A 215 20.57 -7.01 15.89
C LEU A 215 19.86 -6.96 14.54
N TYR A 216 19.26 -5.82 14.20
CA TYR A 216 18.43 -5.68 13.00
C TYR A 216 19.13 -4.99 11.84
N SER A 217 20.28 -4.33 12.04
CA SER A 217 21.02 -3.62 10.98
C SER A 217 21.27 -4.53 9.77
N ASN A 218 21.81 -5.73 9.99
CA ASN A 218 22.11 -6.65 8.89
C ASN A 218 20.84 -7.21 8.23
N GLN A 219 19.77 -7.47 9.00
CA GLN A 219 18.51 -7.95 8.44
C GLN A 219 17.78 -6.86 7.65
N LEU A 220 17.70 -5.64 8.19
CA LEU A 220 17.14 -4.47 7.53
C LEU A 220 17.94 -4.10 6.28
N HIS A 221 19.27 -4.15 6.34
CA HIS A 221 20.12 -3.94 5.17
C HIS A 221 19.90 -5.03 4.13
N SER A 222 19.79 -6.31 4.51
CA SER A 222 19.52 -7.40 3.57
C SER A 222 18.14 -7.32 2.92
N ILE A 223 17.11 -6.92 3.68
CA ILE A 223 15.75 -6.68 3.17
C ILE A 223 15.75 -5.44 2.26
N GLN A 224 16.47 -4.39 2.64
CA GLN A 224 16.61 -3.18 1.85
C GLN A 224 17.33 -3.46 0.53
N VAL A 225 18.44 -4.21 0.55
CA VAL A 225 19.12 -4.66 -0.66
C VAL A 225 18.20 -5.54 -1.50
N PHE A 226 17.53 -6.53 -0.91
CA PHE A 226 16.62 -7.41 -1.64
C PHE A 226 15.44 -6.66 -2.30
N LEU A 227 14.86 -5.67 -1.62
CA LEU A 227 13.70 -4.92 -2.11
C LEU A 227 14.08 -3.71 -2.98
N PHE A 228 15.28 -3.14 -2.82
CA PHE A 228 15.63 -1.85 -3.41
C PHE A 228 17.01 -1.79 -4.08
N SER A 229 17.81 -2.87 -4.11
CA SER A 229 19.06 -2.89 -4.90
C SER A 229 18.77 -2.91 -6.40
N GLU A 230 19.73 -2.45 -7.20
CA GLU A 230 19.68 -2.61 -8.66
C GLU A 230 19.46 -4.09 -9.01
N GLY A 231 18.38 -4.38 -9.73
CA GLY A 231 17.93 -5.74 -10.06
C GLY A 231 16.85 -6.33 -9.12
N SER A 232 16.42 -5.64 -8.08
CA SER A 232 15.29 -6.06 -7.23
C SER A 232 13.97 -6.12 -8.01
N ALA A 233 13.08 -7.04 -7.65
CA ALA A 233 11.78 -7.22 -8.32
C ALA A 233 10.92 -5.92 -8.30
N PHE A 234 11.08 -5.09 -7.27
CA PHE A 234 10.42 -3.79 -7.16
C PHE A 234 10.93 -2.79 -8.22
N LEU A 235 12.26 -2.67 -8.38
CA LEU A 235 12.86 -1.82 -9.43
C LEU A 235 12.61 -2.36 -10.84
N GLN A 236 12.58 -3.68 -11.03
CA GLN A 236 12.22 -4.28 -12.33
C GLN A 236 10.76 -4.00 -12.70
N VAL A 237 9.84 -4.06 -11.72
CA VAL A 237 8.44 -3.67 -11.92
C VAL A 237 8.33 -2.16 -12.18
N GLN A 238 9.11 -1.33 -11.49
CA GLN A 238 9.18 0.11 -11.74
C GLN A 238 9.73 0.43 -13.14
N GLN A 239 10.78 -0.26 -13.60
CA GLN A 239 11.32 -0.15 -14.95
C GLN A 239 10.31 -0.58 -16.02
N PHE A 240 9.52 -1.62 -15.74
CA PHE A 240 8.41 -2.04 -16.60
C PHE A 240 7.30 -0.98 -16.70
N ILE A 241 7.05 -0.24 -15.63
CA ILE A 241 6.02 0.81 -15.57
C ILE A 241 6.54 2.14 -16.16
N SER A 242 7.85 2.41 -16.10
CA SER A 242 8.47 3.63 -16.63
C SER A 242 8.92 3.54 -18.10
N LEU A 243 8.71 2.40 -18.77
CA LEU A 243 8.94 2.30 -20.22
C LEU A 243 7.96 3.23 -20.95
N PRO A 244 8.45 4.20 -21.75
CA PRO A 244 7.56 5.04 -22.55
C PRO A 244 6.78 4.14 -23.51
N ALA A 245 5.45 4.28 -23.52
CA ALA A 245 4.62 3.72 -24.56
C ALA A 245 4.88 4.49 -25.88
N ALA A 246 5.99 4.20 -26.56
CA ALA A 246 6.28 4.71 -27.88
C ALA A 246 7.17 3.74 -28.65
N ASN A 247 6.54 2.81 -29.39
CA ASN A 247 6.76 2.66 -30.83
C ASN A 247 5.91 1.50 -31.40
N THR A 248 4.59 1.68 -31.41
CA THR A 248 3.68 0.98 -32.33
C THR A 248 3.05 1.96 -33.32
N ALA A 249 3.86 2.85 -33.90
CA ALA A 249 3.45 3.70 -35.01
C ALA A 249 4.65 4.14 -35.87
N ALA A 250 5.31 3.20 -36.54
CA ALA A 250 6.13 3.50 -37.72
C ALA A 250 6.20 2.26 -38.62
N ARG A 251 5.09 2.00 -39.32
CA ARG A 251 5.07 1.12 -40.48
C ARG A 251 5.62 1.93 -41.66
N GLY A 252 6.94 1.96 -41.81
CA GLY A 252 7.63 2.55 -42.94
C GLY A 252 8.76 1.63 -43.38
N ARG A 253 8.62 1.05 -44.56
CA ARG A 253 9.59 0.13 -45.19
C ARG A 253 10.98 0.76 -45.23
N CYS A 254 12.00 0.00 -44.84
CA CYS A 254 13.22 -0.09 -45.63
C CYS A 254 13.96 -1.39 -45.33
N ILE A 255 13.99 -2.26 -46.34
CA ILE A 255 14.85 -3.44 -46.44
C ILE A 255 16.11 -2.95 -47.14
N ARG A 256 17.31 -3.10 -46.54
CA ARG A 256 18.52 -3.69 -47.16
C ARG A 256 19.81 -3.36 -46.38
N ILE A 257 20.51 -4.44 -46.06
CA ILE A 257 21.95 -4.72 -46.27
C ILE A 257 22.98 -4.00 -45.38
N ALA A 258 23.64 -4.86 -44.59
CA ALA A 258 25.08 -5.00 -44.31
C ALA A 258 26.08 -3.88 -44.67
N TYR A 259 27.02 -3.71 -43.73
CA TYR A 259 28.35 -3.09 -43.80
C TYR A 259 28.47 -1.56 -43.86
N HIS A 260 29.25 -1.07 -42.89
CA HIS A 260 30.09 0.14 -42.87
C HIS A 260 29.45 1.53 -43.02
N THR A 261 29.81 2.38 -42.05
CA THR A 261 30.00 3.85 -42.10
C THR A 261 28.80 4.73 -42.45
N CYS A 262 28.33 5.52 -41.47
CA CYS A 262 27.71 6.81 -41.75
C CYS A 262 28.62 7.92 -41.20
N GLN A 263 29.20 8.65 -42.15
CA GLN A 263 29.95 9.88 -42.00
C GLN A 263 28.93 11.04 -41.91
N MET A 264 29.22 12.04 -41.07
CA MET A 264 28.44 13.27 -40.99
C MET A 264 28.69 14.10 -42.24
N ASP A 265 27.62 14.55 -42.90
CA ASP A 265 27.68 15.66 -43.84
C ASP A 265 26.96 16.86 -43.24
N THR A 266 27.73 17.94 -43.17
CA THR A 266 27.33 19.33 -43.03
C THR A 266 26.70 19.84 -44.32
N ASP A 267 25.57 20.50 -44.21
CA ASP A 267 25.25 21.77 -44.89
C ASP A 267 24.19 22.52 -44.08
#